data_AF-A0A914YU51-F1
#
_entry.id   AF-A0A914YU51-F1
#
_cell.length_a   1.000
_cell.length_b   1.000
_cell.length_c   1.000
_cell.angle_alpha   90.00
_cell.angle_beta   90.00
_cell.angle_gamma   90.00
#
_symmetry.space_group_name_H-M   'P 1'
#
loop_
_entity.id
_entity.type
_entity.pdbx_description
1 polymer ?
#
loop_
_entity_poly.entity_id
_entity_poly.type
_entity_poly.pdbx_seq_one_letter_code
_entity_poly.pdbx_strand_id
1 'polypeptide(L)'
;MEVGCDSAIKEGMVNRCLSAAIHWDENGHISNYHKTDWDLNEYFRTYKLKWTESTITASIDDVEYFKADIPSDAFRKPHFILLNLAVGGNYTGIHDPAEIDAPFPAKMEIEYIKVYQD
;
A
#
# COMPACT_ATOMS: atom_id res chain seq x y z
N MET A 1 -2.27 1.20 1.23
CA MET A 1 -1.63 0.19 0.35
C MET A 1 -0.29 0.77 -0.03
N GLU A 2 0.79 0.05 0.19
CA GLU A 2 2.15 0.59 0.06
C GLU A 2 3.11 -0.47 -0.48
N VAL A 3 4.20 -0.03 -1.11
CA VAL A 3 5.27 -0.89 -1.65
C VAL A 3 6.60 -0.28 -1.22
N GLY A 4 7.60 -1.11 -0.97
CA GLY A 4 8.94 -0.63 -0.59
C GLY A 4 9.28 -0.70 0.89
N CYS A 5 8.67 -1.62 1.65
CA CYS A 5 9.08 -1.82 3.04
C CYS A 5 10.52 -2.36 3.12
N ASP A 6 11.23 -2.00 4.20
CA ASP A 6 12.62 -2.40 4.48
C ASP A 6 12.85 -3.92 4.34
N SER A 7 11.93 -4.75 4.83
CA SER A 7 12.05 -6.21 4.70
C SER A 7 11.99 -6.69 3.25
N ALA A 8 11.12 -6.10 2.42
CA ALA A 8 11.05 -6.45 1.00
C ALA A 8 12.31 -6.03 0.24
N ILE A 9 12.90 -4.88 0.59
CA ILE A 9 14.18 -4.42 0.03
C ILE A 9 15.30 -5.41 0.38
N LYS A 10 15.44 -5.77 1.66
CA LYS A 10 16.46 -6.73 2.14
C LYS A 10 16.34 -8.11 1.50
N GLU A 11 15.13 -8.54 1.16
CA GLU A 11 14.87 -9.81 0.49
C GLU A 11 15.02 -9.75 -1.04
N GLY A 12 15.29 -8.57 -1.63
CA GLY A 12 15.31 -8.40 -3.09
C GLY A 12 13.92 -8.56 -3.74
N MET A 13 12.87 -8.35 -2.97
CA MET A 13 11.46 -8.56 -3.35
C MET A 13 10.67 -7.25 -3.44
N VAL A 14 11.37 -6.10 -3.54
CA VAL A 14 10.75 -4.77 -3.53
C VAL A 14 9.65 -4.60 -4.57
N ASN A 15 9.84 -5.13 -5.79
CA ASN A 15 8.84 -5.08 -6.86
C ASN A 15 7.82 -6.23 -6.80
N ARG A 16 7.84 -7.06 -5.76
CA ARG A 16 6.97 -8.24 -5.63
C ARG A 16 6.32 -8.34 -4.25
N CYS A 17 6.44 -7.30 -3.43
CA CYS A 17 5.89 -7.28 -2.09
C CYS A 17 5.12 -5.99 -1.89
N LEU A 18 3.81 -6.11 -1.68
CA LEU A 18 2.95 -4.99 -1.30
C LEU A 18 2.38 -5.20 0.09
N SER A 19 2.01 -4.10 0.72
CA SER A 19 1.39 -4.08 2.03
C SER A 19 0.06 -3.35 2.01
N ALA A 20 -0.76 -3.64 3.02
CA ALA A 20 -1.88 -2.80 3.40
C ALA A 20 -1.87 -2.69 4.91
N ALA A 21 -2.25 -1.51 5.39
CA ALA A 21 -2.42 -1.26 6.81
C ALA A 21 -3.61 -0.32 7.01
N ILE A 22 -4.26 -0.48 8.15
CA ILE A 22 -5.16 0.52 8.73
C ILE A 22 -4.55 0.97 10.05
N HIS A 23 -4.62 2.27 10.32
CA HIS A 23 -4.12 2.90 11.54
C HIS A 23 -5.23 3.74 12.15
N TRP A 24 -5.35 3.73 13.47
CA TRP A 24 -6.28 4.57 14.21
C TRP A 24 -5.62 5.11 15.48
N ASP A 25 -6.43 5.71 16.35
CA ASP A 25 -6.01 6.27 17.62
C ASP A 25 -5.33 5.25 18.54
N GLU A 26 -4.62 5.76 19.56
CA GLU A 26 -3.93 4.94 20.57
C GLU A 26 -2.89 3.95 20.01
N ASN A 27 -2.24 4.29 18.89
CA ASN A 27 -1.30 3.42 18.15
C ASN A 27 -1.91 2.12 17.62
N GLY A 28 -3.24 2.09 17.51
CA GLY A 28 -3.94 0.96 16.91
C GLY A 28 -3.57 0.80 15.44
N HIS A 29 -3.17 -0.41 15.06
CA HIS A 29 -2.94 -0.75 13.66
C HIS A 29 -3.16 -2.24 13.39
N ILE A 30 -3.56 -2.54 12.17
CA ILE A 30 -3.55 -3.89 11.61
C ILE A 30 -2.92 -3.77 10.23
N SER A 31 -1.97 -4.64 9.92
CA SER A 31 -1.30 -4.68 8.63
C SER A 31 -1.14 -6.10 8.13
N ASN A 32 -1.01 -6.23 6.81
CA ASN A 32 -0.57 -7.46 6.18
C ASN A 32 0.35 -7.16 4.99
N TYR A 33 1.18 -8.14 4.65
CA TYR A 33 2.02 -8.13 3.45
C TYR A 33 1.57 -9.25 2.51
N HIS A 34 1.75 -9.01 1.22
CA HIS A 34 1.48 -9.97 0.16
C HIS A 34 2.68 -10.04 -0.77
N LYS A 35 3.12 -11.25 -1.06
CA LYS A 35 4.16 -11.50 -2.05
C LYS A 35 3.51 -12.01 -3.32
N THR A 36 3.84 -11.41 -4.45
CA THR A 36 3.39 -11.81 -5.78
C THR A 36 4.49 -12.57 -6.50
N ASP A 37 4.11 -13.51 -7.36
CA ASP A 37 5.07 -14.21 -8.25
C ASP A 37 5.49 -13.35 -9.46
N TRP A 38 4.82 -12.21 -9.65
CA TRP A 38 4.98 -11.30 -10.78
C TRP A 38 5.38 -9.91 -10.30
N ASP A 39 5.99 -9.14 -11.20
CA ASP A 39 6.50 -7.79 -10.92
C ASP A 39 5.38 -6.72 -10.92
N LEU A 40 5.39 -5.86 -9.90
CA LEU A 40 4.44 -4.77 -9.65
C LEU A 40 4.69 -3.54 -10.56
N ASN A 41 5.84 -3.45 -11.22
CA ASN A 41 6.31 -2.29 -11.98
C ASN A 41 6.34 -2.52 -13.51
N GLU A 42 6.08 -3.73 -14.00
CA GLU A 42 6.09 -4.01 -15.46
C GLU A 42 4.79 -3.60 -16.17
N TYR A 43 3.65 -3.67 -15.47
CA TYR A 43 2.32 -3.44 -16.04
C TYR A 43 1.42 -2.69 -15.07
N PHE A 44 0.43 -1.95 -15.58
CA PHE A 44 -0.63 -1.38 -14.75
C PHE A 44 -1.38 -2.50 -14.00
N ARG A 45 -1.59 -2.30 -12.70
CA ARG A 45 -2.29 -3.21 -11.80
C ARG A 45 -3.52 -2.54 -11.21
N THR A 46 -4.58 -3.32 -10.99
CA THR A 46 -5.78 -2.80 -10.33
C THR A 46 -5.68 -3.01 -8.84
N TYR A 47 -5.41 -1.94 -8.11
CA TYR A 47 -5.51 -1.88 -6.66
C TYR A 47 -6.93 -1.51 -6.25
N LYS A 48 -7.56 -2.32 -5.40
CA LYS A 48 -8.94 -2.13 -4.96
C LYS A 48 -9.02 -2.08 -3.45
N LEU A 49 -9.71 -1.07 -2.93
CA LEU A 49 -10.12 -0.99 -1.53
C LEU A 49 -11.64 -1.09 -1.47
N LYS A 50 -12.16 -2.20 -0.94
CA LYS A 50 -13.59 -2.32 -0.62
C LYS A 50 -13.79 -1.98 0.85
N TRP A 51 -14.63 -1.00 1.11
CA TRP A 51 -14.92 -0.53 2.45
C TRP A 51 -16.42 -0.58 2.70
N THR A 52 -16.81 -1.29 3.76
CA THR A 52 -18.19 -1.41 4.22
C THR A 52 -18.30 -0.99 5.69
N GLU A 53 -19.51 -0.96 6.23
CA GLU A 53 -19.73 -0.68 7.66
C GLU A 53 -19.07 -1.70 8.61
N SER A 54 -18.70 -2.87 8.09
CA SER A 54 -18.18 -4.00 8.86
C SER A 54 -16.71 -4.28 8.61
N THR A 55 -16.21 -4.04 7.39
CA THR A 55 -14.86 -4.45 6.98
C THR A 55 -14.20 -3.49 6.00
N ILE A 56 -12.87 -3.47 6.04
CA ILE A 56 -11.99 -2.92 5.00
C ILE A 56 -11.23 -4.09 4.37
N THR A 57 -11.30 -4.21 3.05
CA THR A 57 -10.64 -5.27 2.27
C THR A 57 -9.79 -4.62 1.18
N ALA A 58 -8.52 -5.02 1.07
CA ALA A 58 -7.64 -4.62 -0.03
C ALA A 58 -7.33 -5.81 -0.95
N SER A 59 -7.30 -5.53 -2.24
CA SER A 59 -7.03 -6.52 -3.29
C SER A 59 -6.14 -5.93 -4.37
N ILE A 60 -5.38 -6.80 -5.03
CA ILE A 60 -4.64 -6.48 -6.25
C ILE A 60 -5.04 -7.49 -7.34
N ASP A 61 -5.42 -7.00 -8.52
CA ASP A 61 -5.89 -7.83 -9.64
C ASP A 61 -6.94 -8.87 -9.18
N ASP A 62 -7.91 -8.40 -8.38
CA ASP A 62 -9.00 -9.18 -7.75
C ASP A 62 -8.58 -10.27 -6.73
N VAL A 63 -7.30 -10.36 -6.38
CA VAL A 63 -6.80 -11.21 -5.29
C VAL A 63 -6.82 -10.43 -3.97
N GLU A 64 -7.67 -10.85 -3.04
CA GLU A 64 -7.69 -10.33 -1.67
C GLU A 64 -6.39 -10.68 -0.95
N TYR A 65 -5.78 -9.67 -0.32
CA TYR A 65 -4.56 -9.87 0.46
C TYR A 65 -4.59 -9.20 1.83
N PHE A 66 -5.60 -8.39 2.11
CA PHE A 66 -5.79 -7.79 3.42
C PHE A 66 -7.29 -7.67 3.68
N LYS A 67 -7.68 -8.03 4.90
CA LYS A 67 -9.04 -7.83 5.41
C LYS A 67 -8.99 -7.60 6.91
N ALA A 68 -9.71 -6.58 7.35
CA ALA A 68 -9.90 -6.28 8.76
C ALA A 68 -11.35 -5.87 9.02
N ASP A 69 -11.88 -6.28 10.16
CA ASP A 69 -13.10 -5.71 10.71
C ASP A 69 -12.87 -4.26 11.12
N ILE A 70 -13.91 -3.42 11.09
CA ILE A 70 -13.79 -2.01 11.50
C ILE A 70 -13.47 -1.92 13.01
N PRO A 71 -12.27 -1.46 13.41
CA PRO A 71 -11.84 -1.52 14.80
C PRO A 71 -12.21 -0.26 15.61
N SER A 72 -12.58 0.83 14.93
CA SER A 72 -12.81 2.14 15.55
C SER A 72 -13.78 2.98 14.72
N ASP A 73 -14.51 3.88 15.39
CA ASP A 73 -15.37 4.90 14.76
C ASP A 73 -14.60 5.91 13.91
N ALA A 74 -13.26 5.93 14.02
CA ALA A 74 -12.41 6.65 13.08
C ALA A 74 -12.78 6.28 11.63
N PHE A 75 -13.03 5.00 11.36
CA PHE A 75 -13.41 4.48 10.04
C PHE A 75 -14.91 4.61 9.71
N ARG A 76 -15.64 5.48 10.41
CA ARG A 76 -17.02 5.86 10.08
C ARG A 76 -17.14 7.35 9.70
N LYS A 77 -16.00 8.04 9.60
CA LYS A 77 -15.92 9.46 9.23
C LYS A 77 -15.55 9.62 7.75
N PRO A 78 -15.82 10.78 7.14
CA PRO A 78 -15.35 11.07 5.79
C PRO A 78 -13.83 10.93 5.66
N HIS A 79 -13.38 10.28 4.59
CA HIS A 79 -11.96 10.15 4.23
C HIS A 79 -11.74 10.67 2.82
N PHE A 80 -10.48 10.94 2.49
CA PHE A 80 -10.04 11.31 1.14
C PHE A 80 -8.98 10.34 0.64
N ILE A 81 -8.76 10.31 -0.67
CA ILE A 81 -7.73 9.48 -1.31
C ILE A 81 -6.43 10.27 -1.37
N LEU A 82 -5.33 9.63 -0.98
CA LEU A 82 -3.97 10.14 -1.14
C LEU A 82 -3.16 9.17 -1.99
N LEU A 83 -2.35 9.71 -2.90
CA LEU A 83 -1.39 8.99 -3.72
C LEU A 83 -0.06 9.75 -3.67
N ASN A 84 1.04 9.05 -3.40
CA ASN A 84 2.37 9.65 -3.34
C ASN A 84 3.45 8.64 -3.75
N LEU A 85 4.57 9.16 -4.22
CA LEU A 85 5.81 8.44 -4.45
C LEU A 85 6.87 9.02 -3.50
N ALA A 86 7.02 8.43 -2.32
CA ALA A 86 8.04 8.84 -1.35
C ALA A 86 9.40 8.22 -1.70
N VAL A 87 10.49 8.86 -1.26
CA VAL A 87 11.87 8.38 -1.43
C VAL A 87 12.54 8.35 -0.05
N GLY A 88 12.95 7.17 0.40
CA GLY A 88 13.55 6.94 1.72
C GLY A 88 12.55 6.95 2.89
N GLY A 89 13.07 7.12 4.10
CA GLY A 89 12.33 7.19 5.35
C GLY A 89 12.17 5.85 6.07
N ASN A 90 11.60 5.90 7.28
CA ASN A 90 11.46 4.75 8.20
C ASN A 90 10.85 3.51 7.54
N TYR A 91 9.89 3.71 6.62
CA TYR A 91 9.23 2.60 5.95
C TYR A 91 10.20 1.77 5.08
N THR A 92 11.07 2.46 4.34
CA THR A 92 12.10 1.84 3.49
C THR A 92 13.35 1.42 4.27
N GLY A 93 13.56 1.96 5.48
CA GLY A 93 14.80 1.80 6.24
C GLY A 93 15.99 2.63 5.72
N ILE A 94 15.81 3.40 4.64
CA ILE A 94 16.87 4.20 4.02
C ILE A 94 16.75 5.66 4.48
N HIS A 95 17.76 6.13 5.19
CA HIS A 95 17.78 7.49 5.77
C HIS A 95 18.83 8.40 5.12
N ASP A 96 19.91 7.82 4.61
CA ASP A 96 20.94 8.56 3.90
C ASP A 96 20.58 8.64 2.41
N PRO A 97 20.48 9.84 1.82
CA PRO A 97 20.30 9.99 0.38
C PRO A 97 21.35 9.26 -0.47
N ALA A 98 22.57 9.06 0.05
CA ALA A 98 23.62 8.31 -0.63
C ALA A 98 23.34 6.80 -0.77
N GLU A 99 22.41 6.27 0.03
CA GLU A 99 21.97 4.87 -0.02
C GLU A 99 20.76 4.66 -0.96
N ILE A 100 20.23 5.73 -1.57
CA ILE A 100 19.17 5.61 -2.58
C ILE A 100 19.77 5.14 -3.90
N ASP A 101 19.43 3.92 -4.31
CA ASP A 101 19.86 3.29 -5.55
C ASP A 101 18.83 3.36 -6.69
N ALA A 102 17.64 3.91 -6.41
CA ALA A 102 16.57 4.05 -7.39
C ALA A 102 17.03 4.90 -8.60
N PRO A 103 16.76 4.46 -9.84
CA PRO A 103 17.12 5.22 -11.03
C PRO A 103 16.23 6.47 -11.17
N PHE A 104 16.84 7.61 -11.42
CA PHE A 104 16.14 8.87 -11.68
C PHE A 104 16.22 9.28 -13.17
N PRO A 105 15.15 9.86 -13.74
CA PRO A 105 13.86 10.16 -13.11
C PRO A 105 12.98 8.91 -12.93
N ALA A 106 12.35 8.79 -11.75
CA ALA A 106 11.34 7.77 -11.47
C ALA A 106 9.92 8.35 -11.61
N LYS A 107 8.94 7.50 -11.89
CA LYS A 107 7.53 7.88 -12.05
C LYS A 107 6.62 6.89 -11.34
N MET A 108 5.50 7.41 -10.82
CA MET A 108 4.32 6.63 -10.47
C MET A 108 3.23 7.01 -11.48
N GLU A 109 2.80 6.06 -12.29
CA GLU A 109 1.81 6.28 -13.34
C GLU A 109 0.45 5.76 -12.90
N ILE A 110 -0.60 6.57 -13.08
CA ILE A 110 -1.97 6.22 -12.71
C ILE A 110 -2.84 6.38 -13.96
N GLU A 111 -3.37 5.27 -14.46
CA GLU A 111 -4.26 5.29 -15.62
C GLU A 111 -5.65 5.82 -15.26
N TYR A 112 -6.21 5.39 -14.12
CA TYR A 112 -7.50 5.85 -13.63
C TYR A 112 -7.66 5.70 -12.12
N ILE A 113 -8.62 6.44 -11.57
CA ILE A 113 -9.18 6.23 -10.23
C ILE A 113 -10.70 6.14 -10.40
N LYS A 114 -11.31 5.13 -9.80
CA LYS A 114 -12.77 4.96 -9.77
C LYS A 114 -13.23 4.84 -8.34
N VAL A 115 -14.26 5.60 -7.99
CA VAL A 115 -14.91 5.55 -6.67
C VAL A 115 -16.37 5.15 -6.90
N TYR A 116 -16.82 4.16 -6.16
CA TYR A 116 -18.18 3.65 -6.20
C TYR A 116 -18.81 3.85 -4.83
N GLN A 117 -20.09 4.18 -4.83
CA GLN A 117 -20.92 4.19 -3.65
C GLN A 117 -22.15 3.36 -3.98
N ASP A 118 -22.37 2.32 -3.20
CA ASP A 118 -23.56 1.47 -3.27
C ASP A 118 -24.76 2.15 -2.57
#